data_AF-A0A495YUS3-F1
#
_entry.id   AF-A0A495YUS3-F1
#
_cell.length_a   1.000
_cell.length_b   1.000
_cell.length_c   1.000
_cell.angle_alpha   90.00
_cell.angle_beta   90.00
_cell.angle_gamma   90.00
#
_symmetry.space_group_name_H-M   'P 1'
#
loop_
_entity.id
_entity.type
_entity.pdbx_description
1 polymer ?
#
loop_
_entity_poly.entity_id
_entity_poly.type
_entity_poly.pdbx_seq_one_letter_code
_entity_poly.pdbx_strand_id
1 'polypeptide(L)'
;CKGIEGREAGWVKHPHRYARRTVQVAVRTPKKDGTWSYAVLVSTHTTASLEDLVREYDQRSGAPESSFCQDYQALSLRKYRKAGLIAQQVLLLLAELAHNLMIWMKDWFIEAVETPKDASEKTENAHRKATEMLKSRGLKRLRRDFLALPGKVCFEGNQKVVGIRINPLYPMITHVSTACKALFQQYEMLVLLDKT
;
A
#
# COMPACT_ATOMS: atom_id res chain seq x y z
N CYS A 1 0.53 21.78 26.57
CA CYS A 1 0.16 20.74 25.60
C CYS A 1 0.23 21.36 24.22
N LYS A 2 1.07 20.85 23.31
CA LYS A 2 1.01 21.25 21.90
C LYS A 2 -0.04 20.37 21.22
N GLY A 3 -0.93 20.98 20.46
CA GLY A 3 -1.88 20.24 19.62
C GLY A 3 -1.11 19.58 18.48
N ILE A 4 -1.17 18.25 18.40
CA ILE A 4 -0.69 17.46 17.27
C ILE A 4 -1.98 16.92 16.63
N GLU A 5 -2.17 17.04 15.32
CA GLU A 5 -3.42 16.74 14.58
C GLU A 5 -4.45 15.86 15.35
N GLY A 6 -5.46 16.50 15.93
CA GLY A 6 -6.57 15.82 16.62
C GLY A 6 -6.24 15.16 17.98
N ARG A 7 -5.07 15.42 18.56
CA ARG A 7 -4.59 14.86 19.84
C ARG A 7 -3.85 15.90 20.66
N GLU A 8 -3.64 15.57 21.93
CA GLU A 8 -2.77 16.35 22.80
C GLU A 8 -1.68 15.48 23.41
N ALA A 9 -0.45 16.00 23.40
CA ALA A 9 0.70 15.32 23.95
C ALA A 9 1.50 16.22 24.90
N GLY A 10 2.19 15.58 25.84
CA GLY A 10 3.09 16.24 26.78
C GLY A 10 4.14 15.31 27.35
N TRP A 11 5.31 15.86 27.68
CA TRP A 11 6.35 15.12 28.39
C TRP A 11 5.86 14.69 29.78
N VAL A 12 6.14 13.45 30.14
CA VAL A 12 5.84 12.93 31.48
C VAL A 12 6.81 13.57 32.49
N LYS A 13 6.27 14.28 33.49
CA LYS A 13 7.07 14.98 34.50
C LYS A 13 7.88 14.04 35.39
N HIS A 14 7.29 12.89 35.74
CA HIS A 14 7.91 11.85 36.56
C HIS A 14 7.96 10.55 35.76
N PRO A 15 8.91 10.42 34.82
CA PRO A 15 9.00 9.24 33.96
C PRO A 15 9.41 8.00 34.77
N HIS A 16 8.80 6.87 34.47
CA HIS A 16 9.19 5.59 35.06
C HIS A 16 10.63 5.22 34.66
N ARG A 17 11.45 4.76 35.61
CA ARG A 17 12.83 4.36 35.29
C ARG A 17 12.86 2.98 34.66
N TYR A 18 13.31 2.89 33.41
CA TYR A 18 13.61 1.63 32.74
C TYR A 18 15.10 1.30 32.84
N ALA A 19 15.48 0.06 32.53
CA ALA A 19 16.87 -0.38 32.53
C ALA A 19 17.75 0.39 31.53
N ARG A 20 17.16 0.99 30.50
CA ARG A 20 17.83 1.87 29.52
C ARG A 20 17.29 3.30 29.62
N ARG A 21 18.08 4.26 29.13
CA ARG A 21 17.65 5.66 29.02
C ARG A 21 16.46 5.74 28.05
N THR A 22 15.33 6.23 28.54
CA THR A 22 14.10 6.40 27.77
C THR A 22 13.50 7.76 28.03
N VAL A 23 12.79 8.30 27.04
CA VAL A 23 11.88 9.42 27.20
C VAL A 23 10.44 8.92 27.19
N GLN A 24 9.56 9.62 27.90
CA GLN A 24 8.15 9.26 28.02
C GLN A 24 7.25 10.43 27.67
N VAL A 25 6.30 10.16 26.78
CA VAL A 25 5.31 11.13 26.31
C VAL A 25 3.92 10.60 26.63
N ALA A 26 3.14 11.36 27.40
CA ALA A 26 1.73 11.09 27.58
C ALA A 26 0.96 11.68 26.40
N VAL A 27 0.11 10.87 25.77
CA VAL A 27 -0.76 11.25 24.67
C VAL A 27 -2.21 11.01 25.10
N ARG A 28 -3.08 11.98 24.87
CA ARG A 28 -4.52 11.81 24.95
C ARG A 28 -5.18 12.02 23.60
N THR A 29 -6.14 11.17 23.29
CA THR A 29 -6.88 11.18 22.01
C THR A 29 -8.37 11.19 22.31
N PRO A 30 -9.12 12.15 21.75
CA PRO A 30 -10.56 12.21 21.94
C PRO A 30 -11.23 11.04 21.21
N LYS A 31 -12.19 10.39 21.87
CA LYS A 31 -13.02 9.34 21.29
C LYS A 31 -14.31 9.95 20.73
N LYS A 32 -15.00 9.17 19.88
CA LYS A 32 -16.28 9.57 19.27
C LYS A 32 -17.40 9.79 20.30
N ASP A 33 -17.30 9.17 21.47
CA ASP A 33 -18.25 9.28 22.58
C ASP A 33 -18.00 10.51 23.47
N GLY A 34 -17.04 11.38 23.13
CA GLY A 34 -16.65 12.55 23.92
C GLY A 34 -15.71 12.24 25.09
N THR A 35 -15.39 10.96 25.34
CA THR A 35 -14.39 10.58 26.35
C THR A 35 -12.96 10.63 25.77
N TRP A 36 -11.96 10.46 26.63
CA TRP A 36 -10.56 10.46 26.23
C TRP A 36 -9.94 9.07 26.36
N SER A 37 -9.11 8.71 25.39
CA SER A 37 -8.15 7.61 25.53
C SER A 37 -6.79 8.17 25.90
N TYR A 38 -6.05 7.45 26.73
CA TYR A 38 -4.72 7.84 27.20
C TYR A 38 -3.72 6.75 26.87
N ALA A 39 -2.56 7.14 26.39
CA ALA A 39 -1.42 6.27 26.13
C ALA A 39 -0.13 6.95 26.62
N VAL A 40 0.84 6.16 27.07
CA VAL A 40 2.18 6.63 27.36
C VAL A 40 3.14 5.99 26.38
N LEU A 41 3.75 6.82 25.54
CA LEU A 41 4.78 6.43 24.60
C LEU A 41 6.10 6.36 25.36
N VAL A 42 6.78 5.22 25.27
CA VAL A 42 8.13 5.04 25.83
C VAL A 42 9.07 4.84 24.66
N SER A 43 10.08 5.71 24.53
CA SER A 43 11.02 5.66 23.40
C SER A 43 12.47 5.77 23.88
N THR A 44 13.36 5.08 23.19
CA THR A 44 14.81 5.24 23.32
C THR A 44 15.36 6.35 22.42
N HIS A 45 14.52 6.96 21.57
CA HIS A 45 14.87 8.10 20.75
C HIS A 45 14.86 9.39 21.59
N THR A 46 15.89 9.57 22.42
CA THR A 46 15.89 10.59 23.49
C THR A 46 16.00 12.03 23.01
N THR A 47 16.40 12.24 21.76
CA THR A 47 16.59 13.55 21.12
C THR A 47 15.41 13.95 20.23
N ALA A 48 14.46 13.05 20.00
CA ALA A 48 13.31 13.32 19.17
C ALA A 48 12.41 14.39 19.81
N SER A 49 11.81 15.21 18.95
CA SER A 49 10.78 16.13 19.40
C SER A 49 9.52 15.37 19.83
N LEU A 50 8.68 16.04 20.64
CA LEU A 50 7.38 15.52 21.02
C LEU A 50 6.52 15.16 19.79
N GLU A 51 6.59 16.01 18.76
CA GLU A 51 5.83 15.85 17.51
C GLU A 51 6.33 14.64 16.72
N ASP A 52 7.64 14.45 16.63
CA ASP A 52 8.23 13.30 15.94
C ASP A 52 7.89 11.98 16.65
N LEU A 53 7.98 11.93 17.98
CA LEU A 53 7.65 10.70 18.73
C LEU A 53 6.18 10.29 18.55
N VAL A 54 5.27 11.26 18.52
CA VAL A 54 3.84 10.99 18.29
C VAL A 54 3.62 10.56 16.84
N ARG A 55 4.27 11.22 15.88
CA ARG A 55 4.18 10.85 14.45
C ARG A 55 4.74 9.45 14.18
N GLU A 56 5.90 9.11 14.74
CA GLU A 56 6.50 7.77 14.66
C GLU A 56 5.56 6.71 15.27
N TYR A 57 4.95 7.01 16.42
CA TYR A 57 3.94 6.14 17.01
C TYR A 57 2.72 5.97 16.11
N ASP A 58 2.26 7.03 15.46
CA ASP A 58 1.12 6.97 14.55
C ASP A 58 1.42 6.23 13.26
N GLN A 59 2.64 6.33 12.74
CA GLN A 59 3.10 5.49 11.63
C GLN A 59 3.07 3.99 11.99
N ARG A 60 3.29 3.66 13.26
CA ARG A 60 3.09 2.29 13.76
C ARG A 60 1.61 1.98 14.01
N SER A 61 0.82 2.91 14.54
CA SER A 61 -0.53 2.62 15.03
C SER A 61 -1.51 2.42 13.87
N GLY A 62 -1.92 1.18 13.62
CA GLY A 62 -2.93 0.83 12.63
C GLY A 62 -2.37 0.51 11.24
N ALA A 63 -1.15 0.91 10.90
CA ALA A 63 -0.53 0.52 9.63
C ALA A 63 -0.25 -1.00 9.56
N PRO A 64 0.37 -1.65 10.57
CA PRO A 64 0.55 -3.09 10.61
C PRO A 64 -0.78 -3.84 10.65
N GLU A 65 -1.72 -3.42 11.51
CA GLU A 65 -3.03 -4.08 11.63
C GLU A 65 -3.85 -3.96 10.33
N SER A 66 -3.80 -2.80 9.68
CA SER A 66 -4.47 -2.59 8.39
C SER A 66 -3.79 -3.36 7.27
N SER A 67 -2.46 -3.44 7.23
CA SER A 67 -1.70 -4.30 6.30
C SER A 67 -2.08 -5.76 6.50
N PHE A 68 -2.10 -6.27 7.74
CA PHE A 68 -2.55 -7.62 8.02
C PHE A 68 -4.00 -7.86 7.59
N CYS A 69 -4.91 -6.92 7.88
CA CYS A 69 -6.30 -7.01 7.43
C CYS A 69 -6.41 -7.02 5.89
N GLN A 70 -5.58 -6.23 5.21
CA GLN A 70 -5.50 -6.24 3.76
C GLN A 70 -4.99 -7.59 3.25
N ASP A 71 -3.98 -8.20 3.86
CA ASP A 71 -3.48 -9.52 3.45
C ASP A 71 -4.51 -10.62 3.66
N TYR A 72 -5.20 -10.61 4.80
CA TYR A 72 -6.27 -11.58 5.04
C TYR A 72 -7.37 -11.50 3.96
N GLN A 73 -7.70 -10.31 3.47
CA GLN A 73 -8.73 -10.14 2.44
C GLN A 73 -8.20 -10.26 1.00
N ALA A 74 -7.00 -9.76 0.73
CA ALA A 74 -6.37 -9.68 -0.58
C ALA A 74 -5.63 -10.96 -0.93
N LEU A 75 -4.99 -11.64 0.01
CA LEU A 75 -4.35 -12.93 -0.24
C LEU A 75 -5.22 -14.11 0.19
N SER A 76 -6.40 -13.83 0.75
CA SER A 76 -7.35 -14.85 1.21
C SER A 76 -6.72 -15.85 2.19
N LEU A 77 -5.79 -15.41 3.05
CA LEU A 77 -5.02 -16.27 3.95
C LEU A 77 -5.89 -17.15 4.85
N ARG A 78 -7.12 -16.72 5.16
CA ARG A 78 -8.09 -17.54 5.91
C ARG A 78 -8.54 -18.81 5.18
N LYS A 79 -8.49 -18.81 3.84
CA LYS A 79 -8.88 -19.97 3.01
C LYS A 79 -7.75 -21.00 2.92
N TYR A 80 -6.51 -20.57 3.07
CA TYR A 80 -5.35 -21.45 2.98
C TYR A 80 -4.95 -21.90 4.39
N ARG A 81 -5.28 -23.15 4.70
CA ARG A 81 -4.88 -23.81 5.95
C ARG A 81 -4.14 -25.09 5.61
N LYS A 82 -2.92 -25.24 6.12
CA LYS A 82 -2.14 -26.47 6.02
C LYS A 82 -2.15 -27.19 7.37
N ALA A 83 -2.16 -28.53 7.32
CA ALA A 83 -2.22 -29.36 8.53
C ALA A 83 -0.90 -29.40 9.30
N GLY A 84 0.24 -29.25 8.60
CA GLY A 84 1.57 -29.25 9.21
C GLY A 84 2.07 -27.84 9.51
N LEU A 85 2.78 -27.69 10.64
CA LEU A 85 3.40 -26.43 11.06
C LEU A 85 4.35 -25.86 9.99
N ILE A 86 5.24 -26.70 9.44
CA ILE A 86 6.21 -26.28 8.42
C ILE A 86 5.49 -25.79 7.16
N ALA A 87 4.47 -26.52 6.70
CA ALA A 87 3.68 -26.12 5.55
C ALA A 87 2.93 -24.80 5.78
N GLN A 88 2.48 -24.55 7.01
CA GLN A 88 1.86 -23.29 7.39
C GLN A 88 2.89 -22.15 7.44
N GLN A 89 4.12 -22.40 7.92
CA GLN A 89 5.21 -21.42 7.89
C GLN A 89 5.60 -21.03 6.47
N VAL A 90 5.76 -22.00 5.57
CA VAL A 90 6.05 -21.73 4.14
C VAL A 90 4.93 -20.93 3.51
N LEU A 91 3.66 -21.24 3.81
CA LEU A 91 2.52 -20.47 3.34
C LEU A 91 2.56 -19.00 3.80
N LEU A 92 2.97 -18.75 5.05
CA LEU A 92 3.11 -17.39 5.57
C LEU A 92 4.25 -16.63 4.85
N LEU A 93 5.39 -17.27 4.61
CA LEU A 93 6.50 -16.66 3.86
C LEU A 93 6.11 -16.34 2.42
N LEU A 94 5.39 -17.23 1.75
CA LEU A 94 4.87 -16.99 0.40
C LEU A 94 3.84 -15.85 0.38
N ALA A 95 3.03 -15.73 1.43
CA ALA A 95 2.10 -14.63 1.58
C ALA A 95 2.80 -13.28 1.74
N GLU A 96 3.86 -13.23 2.55
CA GLU A 96 4.68 -12.03 2.73
C GLU A 96 5.38 -11.63 1.43
N LEU A 97 5.93 -12.60 0.69
CA LEU A 97 6.50 -12.35 -0.64
C LEU A 97 5.45 -11.79 -1.60
N ALA A 98 4.24 -12.37 -1.63
CA ALA A 98 3.15 -11.90 -2.47
C ALA A 98 2.70 -10.48 -2.09
N HIS A 99 2.65 -10.16 -0.79
CA HIS A 99 2.38 -8.81 -0.29
C HIS A 99 3.41 -7.81 -0.81
N ASN A 100 4.70 -8.10 -0.60
CA ASN A 100 5.80 -7.25 -1.03
C ASN A 100 5.77 -7.04 -2.55
N LEU A 101 5.55 -8.11 -3.31
CA LEU A 101 5.43 -8.02 -4.76
C LEU A 101 4.27 -7.11 -5.19
N MET A 102 3.11 -7.21 -4.56
CA MET A 102 1.97 -6.34 -4.88
C MET A 102 2.24 -4.87 -4.55
N ILE A 103 2.94 -4.57 -3.45
CA ILE A 103 3.36 -3.21 -3.12
C ILE A 103 4.33 -2.69 -4.18
N TRP A 104 5.38 -3.45 -4.50
CA TRP A 104 6.34 -3.04 -5.52
C TRP A 104 5.70 -2.84 -6.87
N MET A 105 4.78 -3.71 -7.29
CA MET A 105 4.03 -3.53 -8.53
C MET A 105 3.23 -2.22 -8.52
N LYS A 106 2.57 -1.89 -7.41
CA LYS A 106 1.84 -0.62 -7.28
C LYS A 106 2.79 0.57 -7.42
N ASP A 107 3.93 0.52 -6.77
CA ASP A 107 4.93 1.59 -6.81
C ASP A 107 5.52 1.74 -8.22
N TRP A 108 5.85 0.65 -8.90
CA TRP A 108 6.29 0.66 -10.29
C TRP A 108 5.26 1.28 -11.23
N PHE A 109 3.95 0.99 -11.04
CA PHE A 109 2.90 1.64 -11.82
C PHE A 109 2.78 3.14 -11.52
N ILE A 110 2.91 3.55 -10.25
CA ILE A 110 2.87 4.96 -9.87
C ILE A 110 4.04 5.70 -10.50
N GLU A 111 5.25 5.16 -10.35
CA GLU A 111 6.48 5.73 -10.91
C GLU A 111 6.40 5.86 -12.43
N ALA A 112 5.98 4.79 -13.13
CA ALA A 112 5.85 4.81 -14.59
C ALA A 112 4.85 5.86 -15.10
N VAL A 113 3.77 6.10 -14.36
CA VAL A 113 2.74 7.09 -14.73
C VAL A 113 3.20 8.52 -14.38
N GLU A 114 3.96 8.69 -13.30
CA GLU A 114 4.53 9.97 -12.86
C GLU A 114 5.72 10.45 -13.70
N THR A 115 6.38 9.56 -14.46
CA THR A 115 7.41 9.92 -15.44
C THR A 115 6.81 9.97 -16.87
N PRO A 116 6.09 11.04 -17.26
CA PRO A 116 5.53 11.13 -18.61
C PRO A 116 6.65 11.24 -19.64
N LYS A 117 6.67 10.33 -20.62
CA LYS A 117 7.59 10.40 -21.77
C LYS A 117 7.03 11.26 -22.92
N ASP A 118 5.71 11.52 -22.93
CA ASP A 118 5.02 12.24 -24.00
C ASP A 118 4.21 13.44 -23.46
N ALA A 119 4.58 14.64 -23.90
CA ALA A 119 4.12 15.94 -23.38
C ALA A 119 2.78 16.44 -23.97
N SER A 120 1.76 15.59 -24.02
CA SER A 120 0.41 16.00 -24.44
C SER A 120 -0.51 16.25 -23.23
N GLU A 121 -1.18 17.39 -23.20
CA GLU A 121 -2.06 17.85 -22.10
C GLU A 121 -3.21 16.87 -21.80
N LYS A 122 -3.68 16.14 -22.82
CA LYS A 122 -4.70 15.07 -22.66
C LYS A 122 -4.12 13.82 -22.00
N THR A 123 -2.86 13.49 -22.31
CA THR A 123 -2.13 12.37 -21.72
C THR A 123 -1.82 12.67 -20.25
N GLU A 124 -1.37 13.88 -19.93
CA GLU A 124 -1.06 14.31 -18.56
C GLU A 124 -2.28 14.21 -17.63
N ASN A 125 -3.46 14.66 -18.08
CA ASN A 125 -4.69 14.53 -17.30
C ASN A 125 -5.13 13.07 -17.08
N ALA A 126 -4.90 12.18 -18.04
CA ALA A 126 -5.18 10.76 -17.89
C ALA A 126 -4.20 10.09 -16.90
N HIS A 127 -2.92 10.47 -16.95
CA HIS A 127 -1.87 10.01 -16.04
C HIS A 127 -2.18 10.43 -14.60
N ARG A 128 -2.49 11.70 -14.36
CA ARG A 128 -2.87 12.21 -13.03
C ARG A 128 -4.02 11.41 -12.41
N LYS A 129 -5.10 11.19 -13.18
CA LYS A 129 -6.25 10.39 -12.72
C LYS A 129 -5.88 8.93 -12.43
N ALA A 130 -5.00 8.34 -13.24
CA ALA A 130 -4.50 6.99 -12.99
C ALA A 130 -3.66 6.92 -11.72
N THR A 131 -2.79 7.91 -11.45
CA THR A 131 -1.99 8.00 -10.23
C THR A 131 -2.86 8.16 -8.99
N GLU A 132 -3.86 9.05 -9.01
CA GLU A 132 -4.81 9.22 -7.91
C GLU A 132 -5.60 7.94 -7.62
N MET A 133 -6.02 7.23 -8.68
CA MET A 133 -6.65 5.93 -8.55
C MET A 133 -5.69 4.92 -7.90
N LEU A 134 -4.46 4.77 -8.38
CA LEU A 134 -3.50 3.81 -7.82
C LEU A 134 -3.21 4.12 -6.35
N LYS A 135 -2.97 5.39 -6.00
CA LYS A 135 -2.70 5.82 -4.63
C LYS A 135 -3.86 5.52 -3.69
N SER A 136 -5.10 5.82 -4.10
CA SER A 136 -6.31 5.61 -3.27
C SER A 136 -6.72 4.14 -3.08
N ARG A 137 -6.19 3.21 -3.89
CA ARG A 137 -6.57 1.79 -3.85
C ARG A 137 -5.67 1.00 -2.90
N GLY A 138 -6.29 0.27 -1.96
CA GLY A 138 -5.61 -0.75 -1.14
C GLY A 138 -5.43 -2.08 -1.86
N LEU A 139 -4.63 -2.99 -1.29
CA LEU A 139 -4.18 -4.25 -1.92
C LEU A 139 -5.31 -5.13 -2.44
N LYS A 140 -6.43 -5.22 -1.71
CA LYS A 140 -7.60 -6.01 -2.15
C LYS A 140 -8.14 -5.52 -3.49
N ARG A 141 -8.25 -4.21 -3.65
CA ARG A 141 -8.73 -3.61 -4.90
C ARG A 141 -7.65 -3.66 -5.97
N LEU A 142 -6.37 -3.52 -5.61
CA LEU A 142 -5.26 -3.72 -6.57
C LEU A 142 -5.29 -5.14 -7.16
N ARG A 143 -5.43 -6.19 -6.33
CA ARG A 143 -5.56 -7.56 -6.83
C ARG A 143 -6.77 -7.72 -7.74
N ARG A 144 -7.95 -7.29 -7.29
CA ARG A 144 -9.21 -7.47 -8.03
C ARG A 144 -9.24 -6.65 -9.32
N ASP A 145 -8.77 -5.41 -9.27
CA ASP A 145 -8.99 -4.41 -10.31
C ASP A 145 -7.80 -4.29 -11.27
N PHE A 146 -6.62 -4.79 -10.90
CA PHE A 146 -5.40 -4.70 -11.71
C PHE A 146 -4.79 -6.06 -12.02
N LEU A 147 -4.72 -6.98 -11.05
CA LEU A 147 -4.05 -8.27 -11.27
C LEU A 147 -4.98 -9.37 -11.79
N ALA A 148 -6.28 -9.24 -11.53
CA ALA A 148 -7.32 -10.16 -11.98
C ALA A 148 -8.14 -9.58 -13.16
N LEU A 149 -7.47 -8.86 -14.06
CA LEU A 149 -8.10 -8.28 -15.24
C LEU A 149 -8.47 -9.36 -16.26
N PRO A 150 -9.72 -9.37 -16.77
CA PRO A 150 -10.07 -10.25 -17.88
C PRO A 150 -9.33 -9.81 -19.15
N GLY A 151 -8.59 -10.74 -19.75
CA GLY A 151 -7.75 -10.46 -20.89
C GLY A 151 -6.99 -11.69 -21.39
N LYS A 152 -6.12 -11.46 -22.38
CA LYS A 152 -5.24 -12.46 -22.97
C LYS A 152 -3.81 -11.94 -22.97
N VAL A 153 -2.86 -12.82 -22.68
CA VAL A 153 -1.43 -12.53 -22.85
C VAL A 153 -1.03 -13.03 -24.24
N CYS A 154 -0.37 -12.17 -25.01
CA CYS A 154 0.12 -12.49 -26.35
C CYS A 154 1.60 -12.88 -26.26
N PHE A 155 1.95 -14.01 -26.85
CA PHE A 155 3.31 -14.52 -26.89
C PHE A 155 3.87 -14.50 -28.33
N GLU A 156 5.16 -14.23 -28.47
CA GLU A 156 5.96 -14.54 -29.65
C GLU A 156 6.45 -15.97 -29.51
N GLY A 157 5.89 -16.87 -30.30
CA GLY A 157 6.11 -18.30 -30.15
C GLY A 157 5.77 -18.77 -28.72
N ASN A 158 6.66 -19.56 -28.11
CA ASN A 158 6.47 -20.12 -26.77
C ASN A 158 7.32 -19.45 -25.67
N GLN A 159 8.06 -18.37 -25.97
CA GLN A 159 9.12 -17.90 -25.07
C GLN A 159 9.02 -16.44 -24.65
N LYS A 160 8.48 -15.53 -25.48
CA LYS A 160 8.48 -14.09 -25.19
C LYS A 160 7.06 -13.56 -25.06
N VAL A 161 6.77 -12.80 -24.01
CA VAL A 161 5.52 -12.04 -23.91
C VAL A 161 5.67 -10.77 -24.75
N VAL A 162 4.81 -10.60 -25.75
CA VAL A 162 4.83 -9.44 -26.67
C VAL A 162 3.80 -8.39 -26.26
N GLY A 163 2.78 -8.79 -25.50
CA GLY A 163 1.78 -7.84 -25.07
C GLY A 163 0.62 -8.46 -24.33
N ILE A 164 -0.32 -7.60 -23.95
CA ILE A 164 -1.54 -7.96 -23.28
C ILE A 164 -2.74 -7.35 -24.01
N ARG A 165 -3.81 -8.14 -24.13
CA ARG A 165 -5.14 -7.70 -24.59
C ARG A 165 -6.07 -7.65 -23.41
N ILE A 166 -6.64 -6.49 -23.13
CA ILE A 166 -7.52 -6.26 -21.98
C ILE A 166 -8.96 -6.08 -22.49
N ASN A 167 -9.94 -6.60 -21.76
CA ASN A 167 -11.35 -6.45 -22.11
C ASN A 167 -11.79 -4.96 -22.07
N PRO A 168 -12.33 -4.41 -23.18
CA PRO A 168 -12.76 -3.02 -23.24
C PRO A 168 -13.95 -2.68 -22.32
N LEU A 169 -14.75 -3.65 -21.92
CA LEU A 169 -15.94 -3.44 -21.06
C LEU A 169 -15.58 -3.30 -19.56
N TYR A 170 -14.29 -3.35 -19.21
CA TYR A 170 -13.87 -3.27 -17.82
C TYR A 170 -14.12 -1.86 -17.23
N PRO A 171 -14.78 -1.71 -16.06
CA PRO A 171 -15.24 -0.41 -15.52
C PRO A 171 -14.17 0.66 -15.22
N MET A 172 -12.88 0.38 -15.43
CA MET A 172 -11.76 1.31 -15.23
C MET A 172 -10.70 1.19 -16.32
N ILE A 173 -11.09 0.71 -17.51
CA ILE A 173 -10.16 0.34 -18.56
C ILE A 173 -9.24 1.48 -19.01
N THR A 174 -9.71 2.73 -18.95
CA THR A 174 -8.93 3.92 -19.31
C THR A 174 -7.72 4.08 -18.39
N HIS A 175 -7.93 4.10 -17.07
CA HIS A 175 -6.86 4.24 -16.08
C HIS A 175 -5.91 3.05 -16.08
N VAL A 176 -6.47 1.84 -16.15
CA VAL A 176 -5.70 0.59 -16.19
C VAL A 176 -4.84 0.54 -17.44
N SER A 177 -5.41 0.82 -18.62
CA SER A 177 -4.68 0.80 -19.89
C SER A 177 -3.59 1.86 -19.91
N THR A 178 -3.84 3.07 -19.42
CA THR A 178 -2.81 4.11 -19.29
C THR A 178 -1.65 3.66 -18.41
N ALA A 179 -1.92 3.11 -17.23
CA ALA A 179 -0.87 2.62 -16.34
C ALA A 179 -0.08 1.45 -16.94
N CYS A 180 -0.77 0.48 -17.56
CA CYS A 180 -0.12 -0.62 -18.26
C CYS A 180 0.75 -0.13 -19.42
N LYS A 181 0.26 0.81 -20.24
CA LYS A 181 1.05 1.39 -21.34
C LYS A 181 2.30 2.08 -20.80
N ALA A 182 2.16 2.90 -19.76
CA ALA A 182 3.28 3.62 -19.17
C ALA A 182 4.38 2.68 -18.66
N LEU A 183 4.01 1.61 -17.95
CA LEU A 183 4.97 0.65 -17.42
C LEU A 183 5.60 -0.23 -18.54
N PHE A 184 4.77 -0.77 -19.43
CA PHE A 184 5.19 -1.75 -20.43
C PHE A 184 5.89 -1.15 -21.64
N GLN A 185 5.76 0.16 -21.88
CA GLN A 185 6.53 0.88 -22.91
C GLN A 185 8.05 0.74 -22.69
N GLN A 186 8.50 0.58 -21.44
CA GLN A 186 9.92 0.36 -21.12
C GLN A 186 10.43 -1.02 -21.57
N TYR A 187 9.53 -1.97 -21.80
CA TYR A 187 9.83 -3.37 -22.11
C TYR A 187 9.39 -3.77 -23.53
N GLU A 188 9.10 -2.80 -24.41
CA GLU A 188 8.61 -3.03 -25.77
C GLU A 188 7.34 -3.92 -25.84
N MET A 189 6.55 -3.92 -24.77
CA MET A 189 5.33 -4.72 -24.67
C MET A 189 4.10 -3.91 -25.09
N LEU A 190 3.27 -4.47 -25.97
CA LEU A 190 2.07 -3.82 -26.47
C LEU A 190 0.86 -4.03 -25.55
N VAL A 191 0.12 -2.96 -25.28
CA VAL A 191 -1.14 -3.01 -24.53
C VAL A 191 -2.29 -2.66 -25.46
N LEU A 192 -3.09 -3.67 -25.80
CA LEU A 192 -4.22 -3.55 -26.73
C LEU A 192 -5.54 -3.76 -25.98
N LEU A 193 -6.61 -3.17 -26.50
CA LEU A 193 -7.98 -3.49 -26.09
C LEU A 193 -8.51 -4.59 -27.01
N ASP A 194 -9.19 -5.59 -26.44
CA ASP A 194 -9.80 -6.63 -27.26
C ASP A 194 -10.92 -6.03 -28.15
N LYS A 195 -11.21 -6.67 -29.27
CA LYS A 195 -12.35 -6.26 -30.11
C LYS A 195 -13.64 -6.71 -29.39
N THR A 196 -14.57 -5.77 -29.20
CA THR A 196 -15.92 -6.03 -28.66
C THR A 196 -16.69 -6.99 -29.56
#